data_AF-A0A4P5X0J0-F1
#
_entry.id   AF-A0A4P5X0J0-F1
#
_cell.length_a   1.000
_cell.length_b   1.000
_cell.length_c   1.000
_cell.angle_alpha   90.00
_cell.angle_beta   90.00
_cell.angle_gamma   90.00
#
_symmetry.space_group_name_H-M   'P 1'
#
loop_
_entity.id
_entity.type
_entity.pdbx_description
1 polymer ?
#
loop_
_entity_poly.entity_id
_entity_poly.type
_entity_poly.pdbx_seq_one_letter_code
_entity_poly.pdbx_strand_id
1 'polypeptide(L)'
;MEHQVRIDAPEDHPLPIEILELQRLIDSCPAPHRAILSAASRNIVKCHRRRLHILNLFQDALSDLRHHIQHLTFDLEATRRERDALHKLLYGEGDNDLAHG
;
A
#
# COMPACT_ATOMS: atom_id res chain seq x y z
N MET A 1 7.61 22.26 7.99
CA MET A 1 6.71 22.29 6.82
C MET A 1 5.64 21.24 7.05
N GLU A 2 4.44 21.65 7.46
CA GLU A 2 3.32 20.75 7.66
C GLU A 2 2.81 20.28 6.29
N HIS A 3 3.06 19.02 5.95
CA HIS A 3 2.42 18.40 4.80
C HIS A 3 0.97 18.12 5.18
N GLN A 4 0.10 19.11 5.01
CA GLN A 4 -1.34 18.86 5.01
C GLN A 4 -1.65 17.99 3.80
N VAL A 5 -1.69 16.67 4.00
CA VAL A 5 -2.17 15.74 3.00
C VAL A 5 -3.66 16.03 2.80
N ARG A 6 -3.99 16.82 1.78
CA ARG A 6 -5.36 16.94 1.28
C ARG A 6 -5.71 15.60 0.65
N ILE A 7 -6.35 14.75 1.43
CA ILE A 7 -6.89 13.46 0.97
C ILE A 7 -8.21 13.75 0.25
N ASP A 8 -8.12 14.40 -0.90
CA ASP A 8 -9.23 14.56 -1.82
C ASP A 8 -9.36 13.23 -2.59
N ALA A 9 -10.51 12.56 -2.47
CA ALA A 9 -10.72 11.26 -3.08
C ALA A 9 -10.94 11.40 -4.59
N PRO A 10 -10.35 10.55 -5.44
CA PRO A 10 -10.63 10.57 -6.87
C PRO A 10 -12.12 10.30 -7.13
N GLU A 11 -12.72 11.11 -8.00
CA GLU A 11 -14.13 11.01 -8.39
C GLU A 11 -14.44 9.73 -9.20
N ASP A 12 -13.41 9.11 -9.81
CA ASP A 12 -13.53 8.00 -10.76
C ASP A 12 -13.70 6.60 -10.13
N HIS A 13 -13.61 6.47 -8.80
CA HIS A 13 -13.86 5.17 -8.20
C HIS A 13 -15.35 4.78 -8.34
N PRO A 14 -15.65 3.61 -8.93
CA PRO A 14 -17.02 3.16 -9.12
C PRO A 14 -17.69 3.00 -7.76
N LEU A 15 -18.92 3.49 -7.66
CA LEU A 15 -19.69 3.37 -6.43
C LEU A 15 -20.26 1.93 -6.31
N PRO A 16 -20.40 1.41 -5.07
CA PRO A 16 -21.11 0.18 -4.80
C PRO A 16 -22.54 0.23 -5.35
N ILE A 17 -23.04 -0.92 -5.77
CA ILE A 17 -24.37 -1.03 -6.38
C ILE A 17 -25.47 -0.57 -5.43
N GLU A 18 -25.29 -0.75 -4.13
CA GLU A 18 -26.21 -0.33 -3.08
C GLU A 18 -26.30 1.20 -2.98
N ILE A 19 -25.19 1.91 -3.19
CA ILE A 19 -25.17 3.38 -3.20
C ILE A 19 -25.86 3.90 -4.45
N LEU A 20 -25.64 3.25 -5.61
CA LEU A 20 -26.31 3.60 -6.86
C LEU A 20 -27.82 3.33 -6.78
N GLU A 21 -28.23 2.22 -6.17
CA GLU A 21 -29.64 1.91 -5.88
C GLU A 21 -30.28 2.94 -4.95
N LEU A 22 -29.59 3.31 -3.87
CA LEU A 22 -30.05 4.34 -2.96
C LEU A 22 -30.27 5.68 -3.68
N GLN A 23 -29.36 6.08 -4.58
CA GLN A 23 -29.53 7.29 -5.38
C GLN A 23 -30.76 7.21 -6.27
N ARG A 24 -30.99 6.08 -6.97
CA ARG A 24 -32.20 5.88 -7.79
C ARG A 24 -33.49 5.99 -6.98
N LEU A 25 -33.52 5.42 -5.77
CA LEU A 25 -34.67 5.52 -4.87
C LEU A 25 -34.91 6.97 -4.41
N ILE A 26 -33.86 7.70 -4.07
CA ILE A 26 -33.96 9.11 -3.67
C ILE A 26 -34.50 9.98 -4.81
N ASP A 27 -34.08 9.72 -6.05
CA ASP A 27 -34.54 10.46 -7.22
C ASP A 27 -36.04 10.26 -7.48
N SER A 28 -36.61 9.12 -7.07
CA SER A 28 -38.05 8.86 -7.14
C SER A 28 -38.88 9.57 -6.06
N CYS A 29 -38.24 10.18 -5.05
CA CYS A 29 -38.95 10.84 -3.96
C CYS A 29 -39.53 12.22 -4.35
N PRO A 30 -40.65 12.64 -3.70
CA PRO A 30 -41.18 13.99 -3.80
C PRO A 30 -40.16 15.07 -3.42
N ALA A 31 -40.26 16.25 -4.03
CA ALA A 31 -39.28 17.34 -3.94
C ALA A 31 -38.79 17.71 -2.52
N PRO A 32 -39.64 17.85 -1.48
CA PRO A 32 -39.16 18.26 -0.16
C PRO A 32 -38.27 17.18 0.51
N HIS A 33 -38.63 15.90 0.35
CA HIS A 33 -37.86 14.79 0.92
C HIS A 33 -36.59 14.52 0.10
N ARG A 34 -36.70 14.63 -1.24
CA ARG A 34 -35.57 14.44 -2.16
C ARG A 34 -34.41 15.39 -1.84
N ALA A 35 -34.67 16.68 -1.60
CA ALA A 35 -33.60 17.64 -1.32
C ALA A 35 -32.74 17.27 -0.10
N ILE A 36 -33.37 16.83 0.99
CA ILE A 36 -32.70 16.42 2.24
C ILE A 36 -31.93 15.11 2.01
N LEU A 37 -32.56 14.12 1.39
CA LEU A 37 -31.97 12.81 1.14
C LEU A 37 -30.81 12.87 0.14
N SER A 38 -30.91 13.69 -0.91
CA SER A 38 -29.83 13.90 -1.87
C SER A 38 -28.59 14.52 -1.19
N ALA A 39 -28.77 15.43 -0.22
CA ALA A 39 -27.65 15.97 0.54
C ALA A 39 -26.96 14.89 1.39
N ALA A 40 -27.73 14.07 2.11
CA ALA A 40 -27.18 12.97 2.91
C ALA A 40 -26.49 11.92 2.03
N SER A 41 -27.10 11.54 0.90
CA SER A 41 -26.52 10.60 -0.07
C SER A 41 -25.19 11.09 -0.64
N ARG A 42 -25.08 12.38 -1.01
CA ARG A 42 -23.80 12.96 -1.46
C ARG A 42 -22.71 12.87 -0.40
N ASN A 43 -23.04 13.03 0.87
CA ASN A 43 -22.06 12.88 1.96
C ASN A 43 -21.61 11.42 2.11
N ILE A 44 -22.53 10.46 1.97
CA ILE A 44 -22.18 9.02 2.00
C ILE A 44 -21.23 8.68 0.85
N VAL A 45 -21.51 9.15 -0.36
CA VAL A 45 -20.63 8.99 -1.54
C VAL A 45 -19.23 9.55 -1.26
N LYS A 46 -19.13 10.77 -0.74
CA LYS A 46 -17.85 11.40 -0.37
C LYS A 46 -17.09 10.56 0.67
N CYS A 47 -17.76 10.14 1.73
CA CYS A 47 -17.16 9.31 2.78
C CYS A 47 -16.70 7.95 2.25
N HIS A 48 -17.47 7.34 1.35
CA HIS A 48 -17.12 6.07 0.72
C HIS A 48 -15.87 6.20 -0.15
N ARG A 49 -15.85 7.16 -1.07
CA ARG A 49 -14.70 7.44 -1.94
C ARG A 49 -13.44 7.76 -1.14
N ARG A 50 -13.56 8.60 -0.11
CA ARG A 50 -12.43 8.93 0.77
C ARG A 50 -11.85 7.71 1.46
N ARG A 51 -12.70 6.80 1.93
CA ARG A 51 -12.24 5.56 2.57
C ARG A 51 -11.49 4.65 1.59
N LEU A 52 -12.03 4.45 0.39
CA LEU A 52 -11.35 3.67 -0.65
C LEU A 52 -10.01 4.28 -1.03
N HIS A 53 -9.96 5.59 -1.21
CA HIS A 53 -8.72 6.29 -1.52
C HIS A 53 -7.66 6.09 -0.43
N ILE A 54 -8.04 6.26 0.85
CA ILE A 54 -7.15 6.00 1.98
C ILE A 54 -6.67 4.54 1.99
N LEU A 55 -7.57 3.59 1.78
CA LEU A 55 -7.21 2.17 1.73
C LEU A 55 -6.23 1.86 0.60
N ASN A 56 -6.43 2.44 -0.58
CA ASN A 56 -5.51 2.27 -1.71
C ASN A 56 -4.12 2.85 -1.39
N LEU A 57 -4.05 4.07 -0.84
CA LEU A 57 -2.78 4.66 -0.41
C LEU A 57 -2.04 3.78 0.62
N PHE A 58 -2.77 3.19 1.57
CA PHE A 58 -2.17 2.25 2.52
C PHE A 58 -1.70 0.96 1.83
N GLN A 59 -2.45 0.42 0.88
CA GLN A 59 -2.06 -0.77 0.13
C GLN A 59 -0.81 -0.52 -0.71
N ASP A 60 -0.71 0.64 -1.35
CA ASP A 60 0.46 1.04 -2.14
C ASP A 60 1.69 1.15 -1.23
N ALA A 61 1.58 1.90 -0.12
CA ALA A 61 2.68 2.07 0.83
C ALA A 61 3.14 0.75 1.46
N LEU A 62 2.22 -0.17 1.77
CA LEU A 62 2.57 -1.50 2.28
C LEU A 62 3.23 -2.37 1.20
N SER A 63 2.79 -2.25 -0.05
CA SER A 63 3.41 -2.96 -1.18
C SER A 63 4.83 -2.49 -1.42
N ASP A 64 5.06 -1.17 -1.37
CA ASP A 64 6.38 -0.56 -1.45
C ASP A 64 7.27 -1.00 -0.29
N LEU A 65 6.76 -0.97 0.94
CA LEU A 65 7.52 -1.42 2.11
C LEU A 65 7.93 -2.89 1.98
N ARG A 66 7.00 -3.76 1.55
CA ARG A 66 7.28 -5.17 1.31
C ARG A 66 8.38 -5.35 0.26
N HIS A 67 8.36 -4.54 -0.81
CA HIS A 67 9.40 -4.56 -1.83
C HIS A 67 10.77 -4.17 -1.28
N HIS A 68 10.83 -3.14 -0.43
CA HIS A 68 12.08 -2.73 0.22
C HIS A 68 12.64 -3.80 1.16
N ILE A 69 11.78 -4.53 1.89
CA ILE A 69 12.22 -5.65 2.75
C ILE A 69 12.86 -6.76 1.91
N GLN A 70 12.31 -7.06 0.73
CA GLN A 70 12.90 -8.02 -0.20
C GLN A 70 14.30 -7.59 -0.66
N HIS A 71 14.47 -6.30 -0.97
CA HIS A 71 15.78 -5.74 -1.33
C HIS A 71 16.79 -5.85 -0.19
N LEU A 72 16.40 -5.45 1.02
CA LEU A 72 17.29 -5.53 2.18
C LEU A 72 17.74 -6.97 2.46
N THR A 73 16.83 -7.93 2.34
CA THR A 73 17.14 -9.34 2.56
C THR A 73 18.15 -9.85 1.52
N PHE A 74 17.98 -9.46 0.26
CA PHE A 74 18.90 -9.81 -0.82
C PHE A 74 20.29 -9.21 -0.59
N ASP A 75 20.38 -7.92 -0.26
CA ASP A 75 21.66 -7.25 0.02
C ASP A 75 22.38 -7.89 1.22
N LEU A 76 21.62 -8.30 2.23
CA LEU A 76 22.15 -8.98 3.41
C LEU A 76 22.69 -10.38 3.07
N GLU A 77 22.07 -11.10 2.13
CA GLU A 77 22.62 -12.36 1.63
C GLU A 77 23.89 -12.15 0.81
N ALA A 78 23.95 -11.12 -0.04
CA ALA A 78 25.13 -10.80 -0.82
C ALA A 78 26.33 -10.50 0.10
N THR A 79 26.14 -9.61 1.07
CA THR A 79 27.18 -9.27 2.06
C THR A 79 27.62 -10.47 2.91
N ARG A 80 26.70 -11.38 3.26
CA ARG A 80 27.06 -12.65 3.92
C ARG A 80 27.92 -13.54 3.03
N ARG A 81 27.55 -13.71 1.75
CA ARG A 81 28.33 -14.52 0.80
C ARG A 81 29.73 -13.95 0.58
N GLU A 82 29.84 -12.64 0.42
CA GLU A 82 31.12 -11.94 0.28
C GLU A 82 32.00 -12.14 1.51
N ARG A 83 31.45 -11.93 2.70
CA ARG A 83 32.16 -12.19 3.97
C ARG A 83 32.63 -13.64 4.05
N ASP A 84 31.77 -14.60 3.73
CA ASP A 84 32.10 -16.02 3.83
C ASP A 84 33.18 -16.41 2.81
N ALA A 85 33.20 -15.80 1.62
CA ALA A 85 34.26 -15.97 0.62
C ALA A 85 35.60 -15.40 1.12
N LEU A 86 35.59 -14.20 1.69
CA LEU A 86 36.79 -13.59 2.29
C LEU A 86 37.31 -14.39 3.47
N HIS A 87 36.43 -14.90 4.34
CA HIS A 87 36.83 -15.75 5.46
C HIS A 87 37.46 -17.06 4.97
N LYS A 88 36.93 -17.68 3.90
CA LYS A 88 37.54 -18.85 3.29
C LYS A 88 38.92 -18.56 2.70
N LEU A 89 39.12 -17.40 2.07
CA LEU A 89 40.44 -17.02 1.57
C LEU A 89 41.45 -16.85 2.72
N LEU A 90 41.08 -16.10 3.75
CA LEU A 90 42.00 -15.79 4.86
C LEU A 90 42.31 -16.98 5.76
N TYR A 91 41.35 -17.88 5.98
CA TYR A 91 41.49 -19.00 6.93
C TYR A 91 41.55 -20.38 6.27
N GLY A 92 41.19 -20.50 4.99
CA GLY A 92 41.26 -21.76 4.23
C GLY A 92 42.63 -22.03 3.59
N GLU A 93 43.51 -21.02 3.49
CA GLU A 93 44.90 -21.21 3.05
C GLU A 93 45.77 -21.89 4.12
N GLY A 94 45.40 -21.82 5.40
CA GLY A 94 46.20 -22.38 6.51
C GLY A 94 46.11 -23.90 6.73
N ASP A 95 45.19 -24.60 6.07
CA ASP A 95 44.99 -26.06 6.22
C ASP A 95 45.72 -26.86 5.12
N ASN A 96 46.11 -26.22 4.02
CA ASN A 96 46.72 -26.90 2.87
C ASN A 96 48.25 -27.05 3.00
N ASP A 97 48.91 -26.30 3.90
CA ASP A 97 50.36 -26.38 4.15
C ASP A 97 50.75 -27.44 5.20
N LEU A 98 49.79 -28.00 5.95
CA LEU A 98 50.06 -29.05 6.96
C LEU A 98 49.92 -30.48 6.42
N ALA A 99 49.44 -30.65 5.18
CA ALA A 99 49.22 -31.96 4.56
C ALA A 99 50.40 -32.47 3.70
N HIS A 100 51.48 -31.69 3.57
CA HIS A 100 52.66 -32.04 2.75
C HIS A 100 54.02 -31.93 3.49
N GLY A 101 54.02 -32.07 4.82
CA GLY A 101 55.23 -32.17 5.65
C GLY A 101 55.60 -33.61 6.01
#